data_AF-A0AAJ8MXL9-F1
#
_entry.id   AF-A0AAJ8MXL9-F1
#
_cell.length_a   1.000
_cell.length_b   1.000
_cell.length_c   1.000
_cell.angle_alpha   90.00
_cell.angle_beta   90.00
_cell.angle_gamma   90.00
#
_symmetry.space_group_name_H-M   'P 1'
#
loop_
_entity.id
_entity.type
_entity.pdbx_description
1 polymer ?
#
loop_
_entity_poly.entity_id
_entity_poly.type
_entity_poly.pdbx_seq_one_letter_code
_entity_poly.pdbx_strand_id
1 'polypeptide(L)'
;MTPILRNRHEKVQEATINLIGRIADRGAEFVPAKEWMRICFELLDLLKAHKKAIRRAAVNSFGYIAKAIGPQDVLTIVSETCGPFTCIPAILNEYRTPELNVRNGCLKALAFVFEYVGEMSKDYIHSVVGLLEDALTDRDHVHRQTACAIVKHLAVGVAGLGYEEALTHLLNLVWPNIFETSPHVIGGVMDSIEAMRLGIGPGPILSYVLQDTLILGASDAMVPFYPALGSAADLASGQDYTRHQLMMWV
;
A
#
# COMPACT_ATOMS: atom_id res chain seq x y z
N MET A 1 -1.01 -28.24 -21.58
CA MET A 1 -0.15 -28.67 -20.45
C MET A 1 -0.87 -28.61 -19.11
N THR A 2 -1.95 -27.83 -19.01
CA THR A 2 -2.86 -27.72 -17.86
C THR A 2 -3.33 -29.07 -17.26
N PRO A 3 -3.69 -30.12 -18.02
CA PRO A 3 -4.08 -31.40 -17.39
C PRO A 3 -2.95 -32.11 -16.63
N ILE A 4 -1.69 -31.85 -17.02
CA ILE A 4 -0.50 -32.49 -16.45
C ILE A 4 -0.10 -31.83 -15.12
N LEU A 5 -0.47 -30.56 -14.90
CA LEU A 5 -0.27 -29.86 -13.61
C LEU A 5 -1.04 -30.51 -12.46
N ARG A 6 -2.16 -31.18 -12.76
CA ARG A 6 -2.98 -31.91 -11.77
C ARG A 6 -2.47 -33.32 -11.47
N ASN A 7 -1.32 -33.71 -12.02
CA ASN A 7 -0.74 -35.01 -11.75
C ASN A 7 -0.29 -35.13 -10.29
N ARG A 8 -0.68 -36.21 -9.62
CA ARG A 8 -0.34 -36.48 -8.21
C ARG A 8 1.15 -36.74 -7.98
N HIS A 9 1.89 -37.09 -9.03
CA HIS A 9 3.29 -37.43 -8.90
C HIS A 9 4.17 -36.17 -8.87
N GLU A 10 4.72 -35.87 -7.70
CA GLU A 10 5.45 -34.63 -7.41
C GLU A 10 6.56 -34.30 -8.42
N LYS A 11 7.34 -35.30 -8.87
CA LYS A 11 8.42 -35.07 -9.86
C LYS A 11 7.88 -34.60 -11.21
N VAL A 12 6.72 -35.12 -11.62
CA VAL A 12 6.09 -34.76 -12.89
C VAL A 12 5.52 -33.36 -12.79
N GLN A 13 4.89 -33.05 -11.66
CA GLN A 13 4.35 -31.74 -11.36
C GLN A 13 5.44 -30.67 -11.35
N GLU A 14 6.54 -30.89 -10.62
CA GLU A 14 7.70 -29.99 -10.59
C GLU A 14 8.32 -29.79 -11.98
N ALA A 15 8.54 -30.86 -12.75
CA ALA A 15 9.08 -30.77 -14.10
C ALA A 15 8.15 -29.99 -15.04
N THR A 16 6.83 -30.18 -14.91
CA THR A 16 5.83 -29.48 -15.73
C THR A 16 5.80 -27.99 -15.41
N ILE A 17 5.83 -27.62 -14.13
CA ILE A 17 5.90 -26.22 -13.69
C ILE A 17 7.17 -25.56 -14.24
N ASN A 18 8.33 -26.20 -14.09
CA ASN A 18 9.58 -25.67 -14.61
C ASN A 18 9.57 -25.50 -16.14
N LEU A 19 8.92 -26.41 -16.87
CA LEU A 19 8.76 -26.29 -18.32
C LEU A 19 7.88 -25.08 -18.67
N ILE A 20 6.77 -24.89 -17.97
CA ILE A 20 5.88 -23.73 -18.14
C ILE A 20 6.65 -22.42 -17.89
N GLY A 21 7.41 -22.35 -16.79
CA GLY A 21 8.25 -21.18 -16.49
C GLY A 21 9.26 -20.87 -17.60
N ARG A 22 9.89 -21.90 -18.21
CA ARG A 22 10.80 -21.72 -19.35
C ARG A 22 10.09 -21.22 -20.61
N ILE A 23 8.87 -21.69 -20.86
CA ILE A 23 8.07 -21.22 -22.00
C ILE A 23 7.64 -19.76 -21.76
N ALA A 24 7.25 -19.40 -20.54
CA ALA A 24 6.93 -18.02 -20.19
C ALA A 24 8.14 -17.08 -20.35
N ASP A 25 9.35 -17.52 -20.01
CA ASP A 25 10.56 -16.69 -20.13
C ASP A 25 11.05 -16.52 -21.58
N ARG A 26 10.90 -17.54 -22.44
CA ARG A 26 11.50 -17.57 -23.79
C ARG A 26 10.52 -17.51 -24.96
N GLY A 27 9.25 -17.79 -24.73
CA GLY A 27 8.25 -17.99 -25.79
C GLY A 27 6.85 -17.53 -25.39
N ALA A 28 6.78 -16.51 -24.54
CA ALA A 28 5.51 -15.94 -24.07
C ALA A 28 4.57 -15.52 -25.20
N GLU A 29 5.13 -14.97 -26.28
CA GLU A 29 4.43 -14.47 -27.46
C GLU A 29 3.65 -15.54 -28.25
N PHE A 30 4.02 -16.82 -28.11
CA PHE A 30 3.35 -17.92 -28.80
C PHE A 30 2.08 -18.40 -28.09
N VAL A 31 1.83 -17.92 -26.87
CA VAL A 31 0.70 -18.35 -26.06
C VAL A 31 -0.18 -17.12 -25.80
N PRO A 32 -1.48 -17.18 -26.14
CA PRO A 32 -2.37 -16.05 -25.93
C PRO A 32 -2.53 -15.76 -24.44
N ALA A 33 -2.65 -14.47 -24.07
CA ALA A 33 -2.77 -14.01 -22.68
C ALA A 33 -3.83 -14.77 -21.85
N LYS A 34 -4.96 -15.11 -22.48
CA LYS A 34 -6.05 -15.89 -21.85
C LYS A 34 -5.62 -17.28 -21.38
N GLU A 35 -4.68 -17.91 -22.08
CA GLU A 35 -4.19 -19.24 -21.70
C GLU A 35 -3.12 -19.14 -20.61
N TRP A 36 -2.30 -18.08 -20.62
CA TRP A 36 -1.44 -17.75 -19.47
C TRP A 36 -2.26 -17.51 -18.20
N MET A 37 -3.40 -16.85 -18.34
CA MET A 37 -4.38 -16.62 -17.27
C MET A 37 -4.87 -17.93 -16.63
N ARG A 38 -5.26 -18.91 -17.46
CA ARG A 38 -5.65 -20.25 -16.99
C ARG A 38 -4.53 -20.99 -16.29
N ILE A 39 -3.33 -20.92 -16.83
CA ILE A 39 -2.14 -21.56 -16.24
C ILE A 39 -1.84 -20.95 -14.87
N CYS A 40 -1.94 -19.63 -14.72
CA CYS A 40 -1.77 -18.97 -13.43
C CYS A 40 -2.78 -19.48 -12.39
N PHE A 41 -4.05 -19.72 -12.74
CA PHE A 41 -5.01 -20.28 -11.79
C PHE A 41 -4.62 -21.66 -11.30
N GLU A 42 -4.17 -22.53 -12.20
CA GLU A 42 -3.71 -23.85 -11.79
C GLU A 42 -2.42 -23.79 -10.97
N LEU A 43 -1.54 -22.80 -11.21
CA LEU A 43 -0.33 -22.59 -10.40
C LEU A 43 -0.63 -22.05 -8.99
N LEU A 44 -1.71 -21.26 -8.80
CA LEU A 44 -2.10 -20.75 -7.48
C LEU A 44 -2.40 -21.90 -6.51
N ASP A 45 -3.11 -22.92 -6.96
CA ASP A 45 -3.41 -24.10 -6.13
C ASP A 45 -2.13 -24.85 -5.74
N LEU A 46 -1.08 -24.77 -6.56
CA LEU A 46 0.21 -25.41 -6.31
C LEU A 46 1.10 -24.65 -5.34
N LEU A 47 0.77 -23.39 -5.01
CA LEU A 47 1.42 -22.67 -3.91
C LEU A 47 1.12 -23.32 -2.56
N LYS A 48 0.02 -24.07 -2.43
CA LYS A 48 -0.35 -24.82 -1.22
C LYS A 48 0.26 -26.22 -1.16
N ALA A 49 1.06 -26.63 -2.16
CA ALA A 49 1.64 -27.97 -2.20
C ALA A 49 2.58 -28.22 -1.01
N HIS A 50 2.56 -29.42 -0.44
CA HIS A 50 3.39 -29.79 0.73
C HIS A 50 4.90 -29.71 0.45
N LYS A 51 5.33 -29.98 -0.79
CA LYS A 51 6.74 -29.98 -1.18
C LYS A 51 7.26 -28.59 -1.51
N LYS A 52 8.31 -28.16 -0.80
CA LYS A 52 8.96 -26.85 -0.99
C LYS A 52 9.47 -26.61 -2.42
N ALA A 53 9.98 -27.65 -3.09
CA ALA A 53 10.48 -27.55 -4.45
C ALA A 53 9.37 -27.15 -5.46
N ILE A 54 8.18 -27.72 -5.31
CA ILE A 54 7.00 -27.41 -6.13
C ILE A 54 6.53 -25.98 -5.88
N ARG A 55 6.42 -25.57 -4.61
CA ARG A 55 6.07 -24.18 -4.27
C ARG A 55 7.05 -23.19 -4.87
N ARG A 56 8.36 -23.46 -4.77
CA ARG A 56 9.41 -22.59 -5.34
C ARG A 56 9.33 -22.53 -6.87
N ALA A 57 9.12 -23.66 -7.53
CA ALA A 57 8.95 -23.72 -8.97
C ALA A 57 7.71 -22.93 -9.43
N ALA A 58 6.60 -23.02 -8.69
CA ALA A 58 5.37 -22.28 -8.97
C ALA A 58 5.58 -20.78 -8.83
N VAL A 59 6.20 -20.32 -7.73
CA VAL A 59 6.53 -18.90 -7.51
C VAL A 59 7.45 -18.36 -8.62
N ASN A 60 8.49 -19.10 -8.99
CA ASN A 60 9.39 -18.67 -10.08
C ASN A 60 8.65 -18.56 -11.41
N SER A 61 7.78 -19.54 -11.71
CA SER A 61 6.99 -19.57 -12.96
C SER A 61 5.96 -18.43 -13.00
N PHE A 62 5.36 -18.08 -11.87
CA PHE A 62 4.54 -16.87 -11.74
C PHE A 62 5.32 -15.61 -12.10
N GLY A 63 6.56 -15.47 -11.63
CA GLY A 63 7.42 -14.34 -11.97
C GLY A 63 7.68 -14.22 -13.46
N TYR A 64 7.96 -15.33 -14.15
CA TYR A 64 8.15 -15.34 -15.60
C TYR A 64 6.88 -15.02 -16.37
N ILE A 65 5.72 -15.54 -15.93
CA ILE A 65 4.43 -15.22 -16.55
C ILE A 65 4.06 -13.75 -16.31
N ALA A 66 4.28 -13.20 -15.12
CA ALA A 66 4.04 -11.79 -14.83
C ALA A 66 4.92 -10.85 -15.67
N LYS A 67 6.16 -11.25 -15.94
CA LYS A 67 7.05 -10.53 -16.86
C LYS A 67 6.55 -10.58 -18.31
N ALA A 68 5.91 -11.67 -18.71
CA ALA A 68 5.45 -11.94 -20.06
C ALA A 68 4.14 -11.25 -20.44
N ILE A 69 3.11 -11.34 -19.58
CA ILE A 69 1.81 -10.71 -19.85
C ILE A 69 1.80 -9.24 -19.36
N GLY A 70 2.67 -8.91 -18.40
CA GLY A 70 2.67 -7.64 -17.70
C GLY A 70 2.10 -7.79 -16.28
N PRO A 71 2.61 -7.02 -15.30
CA PRO A 71 2.19 -7.13 -13.91
C PRO A 71 0.71 -6.79 -13.70
N GLN A 72 0.14 -5.95 -14.57
CA GLN A 72 -1.27 -5.55 -14.54
C GLN A 72 -2.21 -6.75 -14.79
N ASP A 73 -1.90 -7.64 -15.74
CA ASP A 73 -2.72 -8.80 -16.05
C ASP A 73 -2.59 -9.94 -15.02
N VAL A 74 -1.43 -10.05 -14.34
CA VAL A 74 -1.25 -11.04 -13.25
C VAL A 74 -1.87 -10.58 -11.93
N LEU A 75 -1.88 -9.28 -11.66
CA LEU A 75 -2.70 -8.72 -10.59
C LEU A 75 -4.18 -8.90 -10.89
N THR A 76 -4.61 -8.65 -12.13
CA THR A 76 -5.96 -8.96 -12.62
C THR A 76 -6.29 -10.44 -12.38
N ILE A 77 -5.39 -11.38 -12.63
CA ILE A 77 -5.58 -12.81 -12.30
C ILE A 77 -5.82 -13.05 -10.80
N VAL A 78 -4.93 -12.55 -9.94
CA VAL A 78 -5.00 -12.78 -8.47
C VAL A 78 -6.15 -12.00 -7.83
N SER A 79 -6.54 -10.85 -8.39
CA SER A 79 -7.64 -10.02 -7.90
C SER A 79 -8.99 -10.32 -8.57
N GLU A 80 -9.06 -10.86 -9.80
CA GLU A 80 -10.31 -11.21 -10.49
C GLU A 80 -10.88 -12.57 -10.05
N THR A 81 -10.06 -13.56 -9.72
CA THR A 81 -10.61 -14.86 -9.24
C THR A 81 -10.93 -14.88 -7.75
N CYS A 82 -10.26 -14.03 -6.99
CA CYS A 82 -10.28 -14.06 -5.54
C CYS A 82 -10.85 -12.78 -4.95
N GLY A 83 -10.91 -11.68 -5.70
CA GLY A 83 -11.15 -10.34 -5.17
C GLY A 83 -10.09 -9.94 -4.12
N PRO A 84 -10.02 -8.67 -3.76
CA PRO A 84 -9.34 -8.29 -2.51
C PRO A 84 -10.00 -8.98 -1.29
N PHE A 85 -11.28 -9.38 -1.42
CA PHE A 85 -12.07 -10.02 -0.36
C PHE A 85 -11.54 -11.37 0.13
N THR A 86 -10.81 -12.15 -0.66
CA THR A 86 -10.18 -13.40 -0.17
C THR A 86 -8.68 -13.26 0.05
N CYS A 87 -8.00 -12.41 -0.72
CA CYS A 87 -6.55 -12.21 -0.58
C CYS A 87 -6.21 -11.45 0.71
N ILE A 88 -6.93 -10.37 1.03
CA ILE A 88 -6.64 -9.54 2.20
C ILE A 88 -6.79 -10.36 3.51
N PRO A 89 -7.88 -11.11 3.76
CA PRO A 89 -7.99 -11.94 4.96
C PRO A 89 -6.91 -13.01 5.08
N ALA A 90 -6.49 -13.62 3.96
CA ALA A 90 -5.42 -14.62 3.97
C ALA A 90 -4.07 -14.01 4.37
N ILE A 91 -3.72 -12.84 3.80
CA ILE A 91 -2.50 -12.10 4.15
C ILE A 91 -2.55 -11.65 5.62
N LEU A 92 -3.70 -11.15 6.09
CA LEU A 92 -3.90 -10.76 7.49
C LEU A 92 -3.71 -11.94 8.45
N ASN A 93 -4.15 -13.14 8.06
CA ASN A 93 -3.97 -14.33 8.88
C ASN A 93 -2.50 -14.79 8.93
N GLU A 94 -1.78 -14.75 7.81
CA GLU A 94 -0.34 -15.07 7.76
C GLU A 94 0.52 -14.07 8.54
N TYR A 95 0.12 -12.79 8.58
CA TYR A 95 0.82 -11.77 9.38
C TYR A 95 0.83 -12.07 10.90
N ARG A 96 -0.09 -12.92 11.39
CA ARG A 96 -0.11 -13.35 12.80
C ARG A 96 1.04 -14.31 13.17
N THR A 97 1.80 -14.78 12.18
CA THR A 97 2.96 -15.63 12.44
C THR A 97 4.08 -14.82 13.11
N PRO A 98 4.82 -15.39 14.08
CA PRO A 98 5.89 -14.69 14.78
C PRO A 98 7.15 -14.50 13.92
N GLU A 99 7.20 -15.08 12.71
CA GLU A 99 8.38 -14.99 11.85
C GLU A 99 8.45 -13.63 11.14
N LEU A 100 9.46 -12.85 11.50
CA LEU A 100 9.65 -11.47 11.02
C LEU A 100 9.78 -11.36 9.49
N ASN A 101 10.33 -12.37 8.83
CA ASN A 101 10.43 -12.43 7.37
C ASN A 101 9.05 -12.62 6.70
N VAL A 102 8.17 -13.40 7.33
CA VAL A 102 6.81 -13.65 6.84
C VAL A 102 5.98 -12.39 7.01
N ARG A 103 6.05 -11.72 8.18
CA ARG A 103 5.40 -10.43 8.43
C ARG A 103 5.82 -9.36 7.41
N ASN A 104 7.11 -9.23 7.16
CA ASN A 104 7.65 -8.33 6.13
C ASN A 104 7.15 -8.68 4.71
N GLY A 105 7.07 -9.98 4.37
CA GLY A 105 6.49 -10.43 3.11
C GLY A 105 5.02 -10.07 2.97
N CYS A 106 4.24 -10.23 4.04
CA CYS A 106 2.82 -9.88 4.08
C CYS A 106 2.60 -8.37 3.90
N LEU A 107 3.38 -7.52 4.58
CA LEU A 107 3.30 -6.06 4.41
C LEU A 107 3.61 -5.63 2.99
N LYS A 108 4.66 -6.19 2.37
CA LYS A 108 5.01 -5.87 0.97
C LYS A 108 3.93 -6.31 -0.01
N ALA A 109 3.35 -7.49 0.19
CA ALA A 109 2.24 -7.96 -0.62
C ALA A 109 1.01 -7.04 -0.45
N LEU A 110 0.71 -6.64 0.78
CA LEU A 110 -0.43 -5.76 1.08
C LEU A 110 -0.24 -4.35 0.48
N ALA A 111 0.98 -3.80 0.49
CA ALA A 111 1.30 -2.52 -0.16
C ALA A 111 0.96 -2.56 -1.65
N PHE A 112 1.41 -3.61 -2.33
CA PHE A 112 1.16 -3.81 -3.76
C PHE A 112 -0.33 -4.04 -4.08
N VAL A 113 -1.05 -4.76 -3.20
CA VAL A 113 -2.49 -4.95 -3.34
C VAL A 113 -3.22 -3.61 -3.26
N PHE A 114 -2.94 -2.77 -2.26
CA PHE A 114 -3.63 -1.48 -2.12
C PHE A 114 -3.24 -0.46 -3.19
N GLU A 115 -2.01 -0.52 -3.70
CA GLU A 115 -1.63 0.26 -4.88
C GLU A 115 -2.51 -0.07 -6.09
N TYR A 116 -2.84 -1.35 -6.28
CA TYR A 116 -3.64 -1.82 -7.41
C TYR A 116 -5.15 -1.59 -7.22
N VAL A 117 -5.65 -1.83 -6.01
CA VAL A 117 -7.09 -1.81 -5.69
C VAL A 117 -7.69 -0.41 -5.84
N GLY A 118 -6.90 0.66 -5.64
CA GLY A 118 -7.35 2.04 -5.87
C GLY A 118 -8.59 2.39 -5.04
N GLU A 119 -9.68 2.80 -5.69
CA GLU A 119 -10.94 3.20 -5.05
C GLU A 119 -11.64 2.09 -4.25
N MET A 120 -11.41 0.82 -4.62
CA MET A 120 -11.96 -0.33 -3.90
C MET A 120 -11.34 -0.49 -2.50
N SER A 121 -10.30 0.28 -2.16
CA SER A 121 -9.63 0.27 -0.86
C SER A 121 -10.56 0.68 0.29
N LYS A 122 -11.60 1.45 -0.04
CA LYS A 122 -12.60 1.96 0.91
C LYS A 122 -13.32 0.85 1.69
N ASP A 123 -13.53 -0.30 1.05
CA ASP A 123 -14.25 -1.43 1.66
C ASP A 123 -13.36 -2.19 2.67
N TYR A 124 -12.05 -1.95 2.64
CA TYR A 124 -11.06 -2.72 3.41
C TYR A 124 -10.31 -1.90 4.46
N ILE A 125 -10.39 -0.56 4.42
CA ILE A 125 -9.64 0.32 5.32
C ILE A 125 -9.79 -0.11 6.79
N HIS A 126 -11.01 -0.25 7.29
CA HIS A 126 -11.28 -0.66 8.67
C HIS A 126 -10.77 -2.08 9.00
N SER A 127 -10.65 -2.95 8.01
CA SER A 127 -10.15 -4.32 8.21
C SER A 127 -8.63 -4.38 8.37
N VAL A 128 -7.91 -3.39 7.82
CA VAL A 128 -6.43 -3.36 7.85
C VAL A 128 -5.86 -2.41 8.89
N VAL A 129 -6.68 -1.52 9.48
CA VAL A 129 -6.24 -0.60 10.56
C VAL A 129 -5.49 -1.35 11.67
N GLY A 130 -6.05 -2.44 12.19
CA GLY A 130 -5.40 -3.18 13.30
C GLY A 130 -4.05 -3.80 12.94
N LEU A 131 -3.83 -4.17 11.67
CA LEU A 131 -2.50 -4.61 11.21
C LEU A 131 -1.54 -3.43 11.09
N LEU A 132 -2.02 -2.28 10.60
CA LEU A 132 -1.20 -1.08 10.45
C LEU A 132 -0.80 -0.48 11.80
N GLU A 133 -1.66 -0.56 12.81
CA GLU A 133 -1.34 -0.24 14.21
C GLU A 133 -0.14 -1.02 14.71
N ASP A 134 -0.16 -2.35 14.57
CA ASP A 134 0.95 -3.21 14.97
C ASP A 134 2.22 -2.92 14.15
N ALA A 135 2.08 -2.76 12.83
CA ALA A 135 3.23 -2.54 11.94
C ALA A 135 3.89 -1.15 12.10
N LEU A 136 3.12 -0.09 12.36
CA LEU A 136 3.62 1.28 12.55
C LEU A 136 4.22 1.49 13.95
N THR A 137 3.85 0.66 14.93
CA THR A 137 4.39 0.72 16.30
C THR A 137 5.49 -0.32 16.57
N ASP A 138 5.77 -1.20 15.60
CA ASP A 138 6.83 -2.19 15.71
C ASP A 138 8.21 -1.52 15.87
N ARG A 139 9.16 -2.22 16.50
CA ARG A 139 10.54 -1.77 16.67
C ARG A 139 11.33 -1.81 15.36
N ASP A 140 10.98 -2.70 14.44
CA ASP A 140 11.66 -2.82 13.15
C ASP A 140 11.34 -1.66 12.21
N HIS A 141 12.38 -0.93 11.81
CA HIS A 141 12.28 0.17 10.87
C HIS A 141 11.72 -0.26 9.50
N VAL A 142 11.96 -1.51 9.06
CA VAL A 142 11.46 -2.02 7.77
C VAL A 142 9.94 -2.22 7.81
N HIS A 143 9.39 -2.64 8.95
CA HIS A 143 7.94 -2.76 9.15
C HIS A 143 7.29 -1.38 9.06
N ARG A 144 7.82 -0.39 9.79
CA ARG A 144 7.29 0.98 9.76
C ARG A 144 7.38 1.60 8.37
N GLN A 145 8.50 1.44 7.67
CA GLN A 145 8.65 1.89 6.28
C GLN A 145 7.59 1.28 5.36
N THR A 146 7.42 -0.04 5.41
CA THR A 146 6.48 -0.73 4.51
C THR A 146 5.03 -0.41 4.87
N ALA A 147 4.73 -0.23 6.16
CA ALA A 147 3.43 0.22 6.63
C ALA A 147 3.09 1.63 6.13
N CYS A 148 4.04 2.57 6.15
CA CYS A 148 3.85 3.89 5.57
C CYS A 148 3.54 3.84 4.07
N ALA A 149 4.16 2.92 3.32
CA ALA A 149 3.82 2.71 1.91
C ALA A 149 2.38 2.20 1.73
N ILE A 150 1.91 1.26 2.57
CA ILE A 150 0.50 0.82 2.55
C ILE A 150 -0.44 2.00 2.81
N VAL A 151 -0.14 2.79 3.84
CA VAL A 151 -0.93 3.96 4.23
C VAL A 151 -0.99 5.01 3.11
N LYS A 152 0.12 5.24 2.39
CA LYS A 152 0.15 6.10 1.20
C LYS A 152 -0.86 5.64 0.16
N HIS A 153 -0.83 4.36 -0.23
CA HIS A 153 -1.74 3.82 -1.25
C HIS A 153 -3.20 3.84 -0.79
N LEU A 154 -3.45 3.52 0.49
CA LEU A 154 -4.78 3.62 1.09
C LEU A 154 -5.31 5.06 1.05
N ALA A 155 -4.50 6.04 1.46
CA ALA A 155 -4.89 7.44 1.52
C ALA A 155 -5.23 8.01 0.14
N VAL A 156 -4.45 7.66 -0.89
CA VAL A 156 -4.76 8.04 -2.28
C VAL A 156 -6.03 7.32 -2.77
N GLY A 157 -6.17 6.02 -2.49
CA GLY A 157 -7.31 5.23 -2.94
C GLY A 157 -8.65 5.64 -2.32
N VAL A 158 -8.65 6.13 -1.08
CA VAL A 158 -9.88 6.54 -0.37
C VAL A 158 -10.15 8.04 -0.36
N ALA A 159 -9.32 8.82 -1.07
CA ALA A 159 -9.46 10.27 -1.12
C ALA A 159 -10.82 10.69 -1.70
N GLY A 160 -11.55 11.55 -0.98
CA GLY A 160 -12.87 12.02 -1.39
C GLY A 160 -14.03 11.02 -1.23
N LEU A 161 -13.80 9.86 -0.59
CA LEU A 161 -14.83 8.83 -0.38
C LEU A 161 -15.45 8.82 1.03
N GLY A 162 -15.15 9.82 1.87
CA GLY A 162 -15.75 9.99 3.20
C GLY A 162 -15.12 9.19 4.33
N TYR A 163 -13.90 8.66 4.15
CA TYR A 163 -13.15 7.90 5.16
C TYR A 163 -12.11 8.73 5.92
N GLU A 164 -12.37 10.02 6.08
CA GLU A 164 -11.46 10.99 6.72
C GLU A 164 -11.16 10.62 8.18
N GLU A 165 -12.12 10.03 8.90
CA GLU A 165 -11.93 9.57 10.30
C GLU A 165 -10.87 8.46 10.38
N ALA A 166 -10.97 7.44 9.52
CA ALA A 166 -10.02 6.34 9.48
C ALA A 166 -8.63 6.82 9.05
N LEU A 167 -8.55 7.76 8.11
CA LEU A 167 -7.28 8.38 7.71
C LEU A 167 -6.68 9.24 8.83
N THR A 168 -7.50 9.97 9.59
CA THR A 168 -7.05 10.76 10.75
C THR A 168 -6.48 9.86 11.84
N HIS A 169 -7.09 8.69 12.07
CA HIS A 169 -6.54 7.69 12.98
C HIS A 169 -5.19 7.16 12.51
N LEU A 170 -5.06 6.83 11.22
CA LEU A 170 -3.77 6.42 10.64
C LEU A 170 -2.73 7.54 10.72
N LEU A 171 -3.12 8.81 10.57
CA LEU A 171 -2.23 9.97 10.73
C LEU A 171 -1.62 10.01 12.12
N ASN A 172 -2.42 9.76 13.17
CA ASN A 172 -1.94 9.72 14.55
C ASN A 172 -0.87 8.63 14.80
N LEU A 173 -0.90 7.55 14.02
CA LEU A 173 0.08 6.46 14.09
C LEU A 173 1.34 6.77 13.27
N VAL A 174 1.19 7.47 12.14
CA VAL A 174 2.30 7.87 11.28
C VAL A 174 3.08 9.04 11.88
N TRP A 175 2.40 10.02 12.47
CA TRP A 175 2.99 11.28 12.93
C TRP A 175 4.21 11.13 13.86
N PRO A 176 4.22 10.23 14.87
CA PRO A 176 5.40 10.03 15.72
C PRO A 176 6.66 9.57 14.97
N ASN A 177 6.52 8.99 13.78
CA ASN A 177 7.64 8.48 12.98
C ASN A 177 8.39 9.57 12.19
N ILE A 178 7.98 10.84 12.28
CA ILE A 178 8.66 11.97 11.62
C ILE A 178 10.09 12.17 12.17
N PHE A 179 10.33 11.81 13.44
CA PHE A 179 11.63 11.94 14.09
C PHE A 179 12.59 10.77 13.83
N GLU A 180 12.22 9.85 12.94
CA GLU A 180 13.11 8.78 12.53
C GLU A 180 14.35 9.34 11.83
N THR A 181 15.49 8.65 11.90
CA THR A 181 16.76 9.12 11.28
C THR A 181 17.07 8.41 9.96
N SER A 182 16.48 7.23 9.75
CA SER A 182 16.70 6.42 8.55
C SER A 182 16.08 7.10 7.32
N PRO A 183 16.87 7.37 6.25
CA PRO A 183 16.37 8.08 5.08
C PRO A 183 15.25 7.32 4.35
N HIS A 184 15.27 5.99 4.38
CA HIS A 184 14.23 5.17 3.76
C HIS A 184 12.90 5.22 4.50
N VAL A 185 12.94 5.30 5.84
CA VAL A 185 11.73 5.37 6.66
C VAL A 185 11.16 6.77 6.59
N ILE A 186 11.99 7.82 6.76
CA ILE A 186 11.56 9.22 6.63
C ILE A 186 10.93 9.45 5.26
N GLY A 187 11.55 8.96 4.18
CA GLY A 187 10.98 9.07 2.84
C GLY A 187 9.59 8.44 2.75
N GLY A 188 9.40 7.25 3.32
CA GLY A 188 8.08 6.60 3.40
C GLY A 188 7.06 7.36 4.25
N VAL A 189 7.48 7.92 5.39
CA VAL A 189 6.63 8.73 6.28
C VAL A 189 6.19 10.01 5.58
N MET A 190 7.12 10.75 4.97
CA MET A 190 6.81 11.98 4.22
C MET A 190 5.86 11.72 3.05
N ASP A 191 6.10 10.65 2.28
CA ASP A 191 5.22 10.23 1.19
C ASP A 191 3.81 9.90 1.68
N SER A 192 3.69 9.28 2.86
CA SER A 192 2.39 8.93 3.43
C SER A 192 1.63 10.16 3.95
N ILE A 193 2.32 11.14 4.54
CA ILE A 193 1.73 12.41 4.98
C ILE A 193 1.24 13.22 3.77
N GLU A 194 2.03 13.28 2.70
CA GLU A 194 1.65 13.94 1.45
C GLU A 194 0.41 13.30 0.83
N ALA A 195 0.31 11.96 0.86
CA ALA A 195 -0.89 11.25 0.43
C ALA A 195 -2.10 11.51 1.33
N MET A 196 -1.92 11.59 2.65
CA MET A 196 -3.00 11.95 3.57
C MET A 196 -3.51 13.36 3.36
N ARG A 197 -2.69 14.29 2.84
CA ARG A 197 -3.16 15.63 2.46
C ARG A 197 -4.25 15.59 1.40
N LEU A 198 -4.18 14.62 0.48
CA LEU A 198 -5.21 14.43 -0.53
C LEU A 198 -6.49 13.83 0.08
N GLY A 199 -6.36 12.96 1.08
CA GLY A 199 -7.49 12.26 1.69
C GLY A 199 -8.25 13.06 2.75
N ILE A 200 -7.55 13.71 3.68
CA ILE A 200 -8.13 14.45 4.82
C ILE A 200 -8.21 15.97 4.53
N GLY A 201 -7.37 16.44 3.61
CA GLY A 201 -7.23 17.85 3.30
C GLY A 201 -6.08 18.55 4.04
N PRO A 202 -5.73 19.78 3.61
CA PRO A 202 -4.57 20.51 4.13
C PRO A 202 -4.80 21.13 5.52
N GLY A 203 -6.05 21.38 5.92
CA GLY A 203 -6.38 22.01 7.20
C GLY A 203 -6.00 21.16 8.42
N PRO A 204 -6.47 19.90 8.52
CA PRO A 204 -6.08 19.01 9.61
C PRO A 204 -4.57 18.80 9.68
N ILE A 205 -3.88 18.60 8.55
CA ILE A 205 -2.41 18.46 8.55
C ILE A 205 -1.72 19.73 9.05
N LEU A 206 -2.19 20.91 8.64
CA LEU A 206 -1.66 22.17 9.15
C LEU A 206 -1.80 22.27 10.67
N SER A 207 -2.85 21.73 11.29
CA SER A 207 -2.98 21.75 12.75
C SER A 207 -1.88 20.95 13.47
N TYR A 208 -1.39 19.86 12.87
CA TYR A 208 -0.27 19.08 13.41
C TYR A 208 1.07 19.79 13.15
N VAL A 209 1.22 20.42 11.98
CA VAL A 209 2.40 21.20 11.58
C VAL A 209 2.52 22.53 12.32
N LEU A 210 1.43 23.17 12.72
CA LEU A 210 1.52 24.45 13.45
C LEU A 210 2.25 24.29 14.80
N GLN A 211 2.37 23.06 15.30
CA GLN A 211 3.25 22.74 16.42
C GLN A 211 4.71 22.48 15.98
N ASP A 212 4.97 22.02 14.75
CA ASP A 212 6.30 21.69 14.22
C ASP A 212 6.52 22.06 12.72
N THR A 213 7.62 22.77 12.46
CA THR A 213 8.13 23.49 11.26
C THR A 213 8.06 22.85 9.83
N LEU A 214 7.02 22.14 9.42
CA LEU A 214 6.96 21.45 8.11
C LEU A 214 5.88 21.97 7.15
N ILE A 215 6.20 22.94 6.28
CA ILE A 215 5.26 23.38 5.22
C ILE A 215 5.48 22.54 3.95
N LEU A 216 4.45 21.81 3.50
CA LEU A 216 4.49 20.96 2.30
C LEU A 216 3.25 21.14 1.41
N GLY A 217 3.46 21.74 0.23
CA GLY A 217 2.53 21.82 -0.90
C GLY A 217 1.14 22.44 -0.65
N ALA A 218 0.40 22.72 -1.72
CA ALA A 218 -0.95 23.33 -1.67
C ALA A 218 -1.03 24.72 -0.99
N SER A 219 -0.10 25.63 -1.31
CA SER A 219 0.00 26.99 -0.75
C SER A 219 -1.34 27.74 -0.69
N ASP A 220 -2.11 27.68 -1.77
CA ASP A 220 -3.34 28.46 -1.92
C ASP A 220 -4.48 27.88 -1.08
N ALA A 221 -4.52 26.55 -0.93
CA ALA A 221 -5.51 25.87 -0.11
C ALA A 221 -5.24 26.03 1.40
N MET A 222 -4.03 26.46 1.80
CA MET A 222 -3.68 26.72 3.20
C MET A 222 -4.14 28.11 3.68
N VAL A 223 -4.41 29.05 2.76
CA VAL A 223 -4.77 30.44 3.08
C VAL A 223 -5.88 30.55 4.15
N PRO A 224 -6.98 29.77 4.07
CA PRO A 224 -8.05 29.82 5.07
C PRO A 224 -7.69 29.23 6.44
N PHE A 225 -6.68 28.37 6.52
CA PHE A 225 -6.36 27.59 7.72
C PHE A 225 -5.23 28.18 8.56
N TYR A 226 -4.51 29.18 8.06
CA TYR A 226 -3.49 29.85 8.86
C TYR A 226 -4.09 30.52 10.10
N PRO A 227 -3.44 30.40 11.27
CA PRO A 227 -3.90 31.06 12.48
C PRO A 227 -3.86 32.58 12.30
N ALA A 228 -4.82 33.28 12.89
CA ALA A 228 -4.78 34.72 12.97
C ALA A 228 -3.67 35.13 13.96
N LEU A 229 -2.60 35.74 13.45
CA LEU A 229 -1.45 36.17 14.25
C LEU A 229 -1.55 37.63 14.71
N GLY A 230 -2.68 38.29 14.47
CA GLY A 230 -2.88 39.68 14.87
C GLY A 230 -2.88 39.83 16.39
N SER A 231 -1.95 40.61 16.93
CA SER A 231 -1.96 41.00 18.34
C SER A 231 -1.93 42.53 18.48
N ALA A 232 -2.63 43.03 19.50
CA ALA A 232 -2.65 44.47 19.80
C ALA A 232 -1.27 45.00 20.25
N ALA A 233 -0.41 44.12 20.79
CA ALA A 233 0.94 44.47 21.21
C ALA A 233 1.88 44.63 20.00
N ASP A 234 1.78 43.74 19.01
CA ASP A 234 2.59 43.82 17.78
C ASP A 234 2.22 45.06 16.96
N LEU A 235 0.92 45.36 16.87
CA LEU A 235 0.42 46.56 16.22
C LEU A 235 0.95 47.83 16.90
N ALA A 236 1.01 47.85 18.24
CA ALA A 236 1.59 48.96 19.00
C ALA A 236 3.11 49.10 18.78
N SER A 237 3.80 48.01 18.42
CA SER A 237 5.22 48.02 18.02
C SER A 237 5.47 48.35 16.54
N GLY A 238 4.40 48.62 15.77
CA GLY A 238 4.47 48.97 14.35
C GLY A 238 4.47 47.77 13.39
N GLN A 239 4.25 46.54 13.86
CA GLN A 239 4.13 45.35 13.03
C GLN A 239 2.66 44.92 12.93
N ASP A 240 2.11 44.97 11.72
CA ASP A 240 0.73 44.53 11.46
C ASP A 240 0.71 43.17 10.76
N TYR A 241 0.33 42.12 11.50
CA TYR A 241 0.19 40.75 10.98
C TYR A 241 -1.26 40.37 10.67
N THR A 242 -2.19 41.32 10.71
CA THR A 242 -3.62 41.05 10.46
C THR A 242 -3.94 41.01 8.96
N ARG A 243 -4.91 40.15 8.60
CA ARG A 243 -5.38 39.99 7.21
C ARG A 243 -6.71 40.72 7.02
N HIS A 244 -6.66 42.06 6.97
CA HIS A 244 -7.83 42.94 6.91
C HIS A 244 -8.85 42.57 5.82
N GLN A 245 -8.38 42.13 4.66
CA GLN A 245 -9.25 41.77 3.52
C GLN A 245 -10.17 40.57 3.82
N LEU A 246 -9.76 39.65 4.69
CA LEU A 246 -10.57 38.49 5.10
C LEU A 246 -11.59 38.83 6.20
N MET A 247 -11.47 40.00 6.83
CA MET A 247 -12.36 40.48 7.90
C MET A 247 -13.48 41.36 7.37
N MET A 248 -13.52 41.62 6.06
CA MET A 248 -14.57 42.40 5.43
C MET A 248 -15.83 41.54 5.24
N TRP A 249 -16.97 42.02 5.72
CA TRP A 249 -18.29 41.46 5.47
C TRP A 249 -19.06 42.45 4.60
N VAL A 250 -19.66 41.96 3.51
CA VAL A 250 -20.52 42.76 2.60
C VAL A 250 -21.97 42.62 3.02
#